data_AF-A0A3M1RSF3-F1
#
_entry.id   AF-A0A3M1RSF3-F1
#
_cell.length_a   1.000
_cell.length_b   1.000
_cell.length_c   1.000
_cell.angle_alpha   90.00
_cell.angle_beta   90.00
_cell.angle_gamma   90.00
#
_symmetry.space_group_name_H-M   'P 1'
#
loop_
_entity.id
_entity.type
_entity.pdbx_description
1 polymer ?
#
loop_
_entity_poly.entity_id
_entity_poly.type
_entity_poly.pdbx_seq_one_letter_code
_entity_poly.pdbx_strand_id
1 'polypeptide(L)'
;MVSGLVGLVVGAIVLIVVLIRPPIQTSSASSPTSPKTSNTPSVPDVQLDADGKPILDELGAELGIESPATGGPSAKSGTDELESARQAAAAFGGEFSKLSDETAAARVQIVAAEIGRVRVEAGATTGHTANPYLILRMELTNRSGDKSLSYRSWSLSGDEIALVQQDGERLNQKILRGMKVVGQQTQGTIPPGDTIDEVLVFELPEGVTDPTALKDLRLKLPASAFGEEGEFAFYVPASQVKLSPDMEPDRPGLMRRPAGVDASASAEKREPKTTAKAENQPDEADDEAIPIPGLEDDEPADLGPGFSDDPELMKRFEQIQQEEDRRTGRAPRSTPRRRP
;
A
#
# COMPACT_ATOMS: atom_id res chain seq x y z
N MET A 1 31.15 -32.76 -48.30
CA MET A 1 30.14 -31.68 -48.46
C MET A 1 28.77 -32.30 -48.68
N VAL A 2 28.01 -32.59 -47.62
CA VAL A 2 26.53 -32.58 -47.62
C VAL A 2 26.11 -32.44 -46.15
N SER A 3 25.62 -31.27 -45.76
CA SER A 3 24.93 -31.05 -44.50
C SER A 3 23.87 -30.01 -44.76
N GLY A 4 22.61 -30.39 -44.66
CA GLY A 4 21.47 -29.52 -44.92
C GLY A 4 20.19 -30.32 -45.00
N LEU A 5 19.75 -30.90 -43.87
CA LEU A 5 18.38 -31.41 -43.77
C LEU A 5 17.91 -31.65 -42.32
N VAL A 6 17.91 -30.63 -41.45
CA VAL A 6 17.09 -30.65 -40.22
C VAL A 6 16.66 -29.23 -39.89
N GLY A 7 15.42 -28.86 -40.20
CA GLY A 7 14.91 -27.54 -39.89
C GLY A 7 13.52 -27.26 -40.44
N LEU A 8 12.54 -28.14 -40.21
CA LEU A 8 11.15 -27.87 -40.61
C LEU A 8 10.08 -28.63 -39.79
N VAL A 9 10.16 -28.72 -38.45
CA VAL A 9 9.08 -29.34 -37.65
C VAL A 9 8.75 -28.61 -36.32
N VAL A 10 9.17 -27.35 -36.10
CA VAL A 10 8.85 -26.63 -34.83
C VAL A 10 8.11 -25.31 -35.06
N GLY A 11 7.21 -25.28 -36.05
CA GLY A 11 6.47 -24.08 -36.44
C GLY A 11 4.95 -24.22 -36.44
N ALA A 12 4.37 -25.17 -35.69
CA ALA A 12 2.92 -25.43 -35.72
C ALA A 12 2.29 -25.82 -34.36
N ILE A 13 2.90 -25.44 -33.23
CA ILE A 13 2.34 -25.71 -31.88
C ILE A 13 2.49 -24.46 -31.00
N VAL A 14 1.99 -23.30 -31.44
CA VAL A 14 1.75 -22.12 -30.56
C VAL A 14 0.57 -21.28 -31.08
N LEU A 15 -0.52 -21.90 -31.57
CA LEU A 15 -1.69 -21.13 -32.01
C LEU A 15 -3.04 -21.84 -31.83
N ILE A 16 -3.29 -22.56 -30.72
CA ILE A 16 -4.65 -22.93 -30.29
C ILE A 16 -4.69 -23.07 -28.76
N VAL A 17 -4.72 -21.95 -28.02
CA VAL A 17 -5.22 -21.92 -26.63
C VAL A 17 -5.94 -20.59 -26.40
N VAL A 18 -7.03 -20.35 -27.14
CA VAL A 18 -8.01 -19.32 -26.85
C VAL A 18 -9.39 -19.95 -27.07
N LEU A 19 -10.27 -19.83 -26.06
CA LEU A 19 -11.72 -20.14 -26.05
C LEU A 19 -12.17 -21.53 -25.53
N ILE A 20 -11.94 -21.80 -24.24
CA ILE A 20 -12.95 -22.51 -23.42
C ILE A 20 -12.98 -21.84 -22.03
N ARG A 21 -13.88 -20.86 -21.84
CA ARG A 21 -14.27 -20.41 -20.50
C ARG A 21 -15.44 -21.31 -20.05
N PRO A 22 -15.30 -22.10 -18.98
CA PRO A 22 -16.45 -22.84 -18.45
C PRO A 22 -17.49 -21.85 -17.86
N PRO A 23 -18.79 -22.18 -17.95
CA PRO A 23 -19.84 -21.36 -17.34
C PRO A 23 -19.67 -21.33 -15.82
N ILE A 24 -19.72 -20.13 -15.27
CA ILE A 24 -19.74 -19.88 -13.82
C ILE A 24 -21.02 -20.52 -13.27
N GLN A 25 -20.90 -21.64 -12.59
CA GLN A 25 -21.99 -22.18 -11.77
C GLN A 25 -22.06 -21.32 -10.51
N THR A 26 -23.07 -20.45 -10.44
CA THR A 26 -23.46 -19.77 -9.21
C THR A 26 -24.13 -20.78 -8.28
N SER A 27 -23.34 -21.48 -7.47
CA SER A 27 -23.87 -22.23 -6.35
C SER A 27 -24.17 -21.27 -5.20
N SER A 28 -25.43 -20.88 -5.08
CA SER A 28 -26.02 -20.29 -3.88
C SER A 28 -25.95 -21.32 -2.74
N ALA A 29 -24.92 -21.21 -1.90
CA ALA A 29 -24.78 -21.96 -0.67
C ALA A 29 -25.42 -21.18 0.48
N SER A 30 -26.48 -21.77 1.03
CA SER A 30 -27.19 -21.42 2.25
C SER A 30 -26.24 -21.20 3.44
N SER A 31 -26.45 -20.10 4.15
CA SER A 31 -25.77 -19.78 5.41
C SER A 31 -26.05 -20.83 6.50
N PRO A 32 -25.03 -21.42 7.15
CA PRO A 32 -25.22 -22.11 8.41
C PRO A 32 -25.30 -21.10 9.57
N THR A 33 -26.42 -21.15 10.28
CA THR A 33 -26.70 -20.44 11.52
C THR A 33 -25.59 -20.69 12.55
N SER A 34 -24.80 -19.67 12.90
CA SER A 34 -23.83 -19.76 13.98
C SER A 34 -24.53 -19.68 15.35
N PRO A 35 -24.13 -20.51 16.34
CA PRO A 35 -24.59 -20.39 17.71
C PRO A 35 -23.95 -19.18 18.40
N LYS A 36 -24.79 -18.44 19.13
CA LYS A 36 -24.45 -17.26 19.93
C LYS A 36 -23.67 -17.69 21.17
N THR A 37 -22.35 -17.57 21.16
CA THR A 37 -21.50 -17.65 22.37
C THR A 37 -20.98 -16.26 22.72
N SER A 38 -21.61 -15.64 23.73
CA SER A 38 -21.13 -14.43 24.38
C SER A 38 -19.95 -14.78 25.29
N ASN A 39 -18.72 -14.59 24.81
CA ASN A 39 -17.56 -14.44 25.68
C ASN A 39 -17.19 -12.96 25.70
N THR A 40 -17.71 -12.26 26.70
CA THR A 40 -17.23 -10.94 27.12
C THR A 40 -15.89 -11.14 27.84
N PRO A 41 -14.75 -10.64 27.33
CA PRO A 41 -13.52 -10.63 28.10
C PRO A 41 -13.66 -9.61 29.24
N SER A 42 -13.65 -10.10 30.48
CA SER A 42 -13.50 -9.25 31.66
C SER A 42 -12.14 -8.56 31.60
N VAL A 43 -12.16 -7.25 31.40
CA VAL A 43 -10.96 -6.39 31.54
C VAL A 43 -10.61 -6.35 33.03
N PRO A 44 -9.37 -6.71 33.43
CA PRO A 44 -8.96 -6.54 34.82
C PRO A 44 -8.90 -5.05 35.17
N ASP A 45 -9.57 -4.66 36.25
CA ASP A 45 -9.46 -3.32 36.84
C ASP A 45 -8.01 -3.04 37.22
N VAL A 46 -7.40 -2.03 36.59
CA VAL A 46 -6.07 -1.53 36.94
C VAL A 46 -6.22 -0.65 38.18
N GLN A 47 -5.82 -1.17 39.35
CA GLN A 47 -5.75 -0.38 40.58
C GLN A 47 -4.56 0.59 40.48
N LEU A 48 -4.88 1.88 40.55
CA LEU A 48 -3.95 2.99 40.63
C LEU A 48 -3.77 3.38 42.11
N ASP A 49 -2.56 3.75 42.50
CA ASP A 49 -2.32 4.33 43.82
C ASP A 49 -2.92 5.76 43.93
N ALA A 50 -2.84 6.36 45.13
CA ALA A 50 -3.38 7.70 45.41
C ALA A 50 -2.74 8.82 44.55
N ASP A 51 -1.62 8.54 43.87
CA ASP A 51 -0.90 9.46 42.99
C ASP A 51 -1.09 9.13 41.49
N GLY A 52 -1.95 8.16 41.16
CA GLY A 52 -2.32 7.81 39.79
C GLY A 52 -1.28 6.98 39.03
N LYS A 53 -0.39 6.26 39.73
CA LYS A 53 0.57 5.35 39.11
C LYS A 53 0.11 3.89 39.20
N PRO A 54 0.38 3.07 38.17
CA PRO A 54 0.07 1.65 38.20
C PRO A 54 0.96 0.94 39.22
N ILE A 55 0.33 0.23 40.17
CA ILE A 55 1.00 -0.55 41.20
C ILE A 55 1.56 -1.82 40.52
N LEU A 56 2.85 -1.82 40.20
CA LEU A 56 3.58 -3.00 39.74
C LEU A 56 4.03 -3.81 40.96
N ASP A 57 3.19 -4.73 41.40
CA ASP A 57 3.51 -5.61 42.52
C ASP A 57 4.62 -6.61 42.16
N GLU A 58 5.56 -6.65 43.09
CA GLU A 58 6.73 -7.50 43.25
C GLU A 58 6.30 -8.98 43.43
N LEU A 59 5.88 -9.64 42.34
CA LEU A 59 5.67 -11.09 42.28
C LEU A 59 6.88 -11.78 41.64
N GLY A 60 7.95 -11.82 42.42
CA GLY A 60 9.17 -12.56 42.10
C GLY A 60 9.61 -13.42 43.28
N ALA A 61 8.93 -14.54 43.53
CA ALA A 61 9.49 -15.69 44.24
C ALA A 61 8.52 -16.89 44.22
N GLU A 62 9.08 -18.07 43.97
CA GLU A 62 8.53 -19.41 44.25
C GLU A 62 7.35 -19.93 43.43
N LEU A 63 7.62 -20.38 42.20
CA LEU A 63 7.00 -21.61 41.70
C LEU A 63 8.04 -22.44 40.93
N GLY A 64 8.59 -23.44 41.62
CA GLY A 64 9.44 -24.48 41.04
C GLY A 64 8.61 -25.42 40.18
N ILE A 65 8.52 -25.11 38.88
CA ILE A 65 7.96 -26.01 37.87
C ILE A 65 9.11 -26.47 36.99
N GLU A 66 9.57 -27.70 37.22
CA GLU A 66 10.50 -28.39 36.33
C GLU A 66 9.81 -28.63 34.98
N SER A 67 10.27 -27.90 33.96
CA SER A 67 9.72 -27.97 32.61
C SER A 67 10.38 -29.12 31.83
N PRO A 68 9.62 -30.06 31.23
CA PRO A 68 10.17 -31.19 30.50
C PRO A 68 10.81 -30.72 29.18
N ALA A 69 12.05 -31.15 28.96
CA ALA A 69 12.83 -30.90 27.76
C ALA A 69 12.12 -31.44 26.50
N THR A 70 11.47 -30.54 25.76
CA THR A 70 10.97 -30.81 24.42
C THR A 70 11.93 -30.14 23.44
N GLY A 71 12.69 -30.95 22.70
CA GLY A 71 13.62 -30.50 21.67
C GLY A 71 12.88 -29.85 20.51
N GLY A 72 12.75 -28.52 20.56
CA GLY A 72 12.36 -27.70 19.42
C GLY A 72 13.53 -27.54 18.44
N PRO A 73 13.26 -27.42 17.12
CA PRO A 73 14.30 -27.14 16.14
C PRO A 73 15.00 -25.83 16.50
N SER A 74 16.31 -25.92 16.64
CA SER A 74 17.20 -24.80 16.94
C SER A 74 16.95 -23.65 15.97
N ALA A 75 16.36 -22.56 16.46
CA ALA A 75 16.25 -21.29 15.75
C ALA A 75 17.67 -20.78 15.52
N LYS A 76 18.21 -21.08 14.34
CA LYS A 76 19.49 -20.52 13.91
C LYS A 76 19.32 -19.00 13.87
N SER A 77 20.22 -18.31 14.56
CA SER A 77 20.26 -16.86 14.62
C SER A 77 20.25 -16.30 13.19
N GLY A 78 19.31 -15.43 12.85
CA GLY A 78 19.20 -14.83 11.50
C GLY A 78 20.44 -14.05 11.06
N THR A 79 21.42 -13.84 11.95
CA THR A 79 22.76 -13.35 11.60
C THR A 79 23.57 -14.35 10.78
N ASP A 80 23.47 -15.65 11.07
CA ASP A 80 24.30 -16.68 10.43
C ASP A 80 23.85 -16.96 9.00
N GLU A 81 22.54 -16.91 8.75
CA GLU A 81 21.98 -17.10 7.41
C GLU A 81 22.28 -15.89 6.51
N LEU A 82 22.35 -14.70 7.08
CA LEU A 82 22.72 -13.47 6.37
C LEU A 82 24.23 -13.39 6.09
N GLU A 83 25.07 -13.80 7.04
CA GLU A 83 26.51 -13.89 6.83
C GLU A 83 26.84 -14.98 5.81
N SER A 84 26.11 -16.11 5.85
CA SER A 84 26.17 -17.13 4.81
C SER A 84 25.73 -16.61 3.44
N ALA A 85 24.65 -15.83 3.35
CA ALA A 85 24.23 -15.19 2.09
C ALA A 85 25.26 -14.18 1.58
N ARG A 86 25.89 -13.40 2.47
CA ARG A 86 26.99 -12.48 2.11
C ARG A 86 28.24 -13.21 1.65
N GLN A 87 28.61 -14.29 2.33
CA GLN A 87 29.80 -15.07 2.02
C GLN A 87 29.61 -15.88 0.74
N ALA A 88 28.41 -16.40 0.50
CA ALA A 88 27.99 -16.97 -0.77
C ALA A 88 28.00 -15.90 -1.88
N ALA A 89 27.45 -14.70 -1.64
CA ALA A 89 27.48 -13.61 -2.62
C ALA A 89 28.91 -13.14 -2.95
N ALA A 90 29.78 -13.02 -1.94
CA ALA A 90 31.18 -12.67 -2.13
C ALA A 90 31.97 -13.73 -2.92
N ALA A 91 31.63 -15.02 -2.75
CA ALA A 91 32.25 -16.12 -3.48
C ALA A 91 31.93 -16.14 -4.98
N PHE A 92 30.86 -15.45 -5.42
CA PHE A 92 30.45 -15.39 -6.83
C PHE A 92 30.84 -14.09 -7.56
N GLY A 93 31.57 -13.16 -6.91
CA GLY A 93 32.20 -12.03 -7.60
C GLY A 93 31.27 -11.03 -8.31
N GLY A 94 30.00 -10.94 -7.90
CA GLY A 94 29.01 -10.02 -8.49
C GLY A 94 28.28 -9.17 -7.45
N GLU A 95 27.90 -7.94 -7.84
CA GLU A 95 26.88 -7.12 -7.16
C GLU A 95 25.54 -7.89 -7.15
N PHE A 96 25.36 -8.81 -6.19
CA PHE A 96 24.11 -9.56 -6.08
C PHE A 96 23.07 -8.67 -5.42
N SER A 97 22.14 -8.14 -6.22
CA SER A 97 20.94 -7.49 -5.70
C SER A 97 19.84 -8.52 -5.50
N LYS A 98 19.31 -8.64 -4.28
CA LYS A 98 18.14 -9.48 -4.00
C LYS A 98 16.92 -8.57 -3.97
N LEU A 99 16.42 -8.23 -5.17
CA LEU A 99 15.22 -7.39 -5.33
C LEU A 99 13.92 -8.19 -5.34
N SER A 100 13.98 -9.52 -5.39
CA SER A 100 12.79 -10.36 -5.36
C SER A 100 12.97 -11.45 -4.32
N ASP A 101 11.89 -11.74 -3.61
CA ASP A 101 11.82 -12.82 -2.64
C ASP A 101 10.42 -13.45 -2.70
N GLU A 102 10.32 -14.72 -2.34
CA GLU A 102 9.09 -15.49 -2.57
C GLU A 102 8.81 -16.50 -1.46
N THR A 103 7.53 -16.66 -1.16
CA THR A 103 6.98 -17.73 -0.34
C THR A 103 6.08 -18.62 -1.20
N ALA A 104 5.47 -19.63 -0.57
CA ALA A 104 4.48 -20.47 -1.25
C ALA A 104 3.25 -19.66 -1.74
N ALA A 105 2.83 -18.65 -0.98
CA ALA A 105 1.61 -17.89 -1.24
C ALA A 105 1.86 -16.62 -2.08
N ALA A 106 3.04 -16.00 -1.96
CA ALA A 106 3.28 -14.67 -2.51
C ALA A 106 4.69 -14.49 -3.07
N ARG A 107 4.83 -13.61 -4.07
CA ARG A 107 6.10 -13.06 -4.52
C ARG A 107 6.12 -11.56 -4.30
N VAL A 108 7.21 -11.07 -3.75
CA VAL A 108 7.42 -9.65 -3.54
C VAL A 108 8.65 -9.22 -4.33
N GLN A 109 8.53 -8.14 -5.09
CA GLN A 109 9.61 -7.60 -5.90
C GLN A 109 9.75 -6.09 -5.68
N ILE A 110 10.95 -5.61 -5.40
CA ILE A 110 11.31 -4.20 -5.41
C ILE A 110 11.52 -3.79 -6.87
N VAL A 111 10.61 -2.97 -7.38
CA VAL A 111 10.64 -2.47 -8.76
C VAL A 111 11.51 -1.23 -8.87
N ALA A 112 11.49 -0.37 -7.86
CA ALA A 112 12.32 0.82 -7.80
C ALA A 112 12.68 1.21 -6.37
N ALA A 113 13.89 1.78 -6.21
CA ALA A 113 14.33 2.49 -5.03
C ALA A 113 14.78 3.89 -5.45
N GLU A 114 14.13 4.93 -4.94
CA GLU A 114 14.41 6.31 -5.36
C GLU A 114 14.42 7.30 -4.18
N ILE A 115 15.24 8.33 -4.28
CA ILE A 115 15.21 9.50 -3.39
C ILE A 115 14.40 10.59 -4.08
N GLY A 116 13.28 10.99 -3.49
CA GLY A 116 12.32 11.85 -4.16
C GLY A 116 11.33 12.51 -3.21
N ARG A 117 10.59 13.50 -3.73
CA ARG A 117 9.39 13.99 -3.04
C ARG A 117 8.25 13.00 -3.29
N VAL A 118 7.52 12.64 -2.24
CA VAL A 118 6.47 11.64 -2.32
C VAL A 118 5.22 12.27 -2.90
N ARG A 119 4.66 11.63 -3.94
CA ARG A 119 3.37 12.03 -4.48
C ARG A 119 2.24 11.61 -3.53
N VAL A 120 1.42 12.57 -3.14
CA VAL A 120 0.36 12.39 -2.15
C VAL A 120 -0.98 12.93 -2.62
N GLU A 121 -2.06 12.37 -2.09
CA GLU A 121 -3.43 12.80 -2.22
C GLU A 121 -3.98 13.26 -0.87
N ALA A 122 -4.57 14.45 -0.84
CA ALA A 122 -5.28 14.99 0.32
C ALA A 122 -6.69 15.41 -0.13
N GLY A 123 -7.64 14.48 -0.03
CA GLY A 123 -8.99 14.66 -0.60
C GLY A 123 -8.92 14.69 -2.12
N ALA A 124 -9.40 15.77 -2.74
CA ALA A 124 -9.41 15.94 -4.19
C ALA A 124 -8.10 16.53 -4.76
N THR A 125 -7.16 16.92 -3.91
CA THR A 125 -5.92 17.56 -4.33
C THR A 125 -4.76 16.56 -4.35
N THR A 126 -4.05 16.50 -5.47
CA THR A 126 -2.77 15.77 -5.59
C THR A 126 -1.60 16.74 -5.47
N GLY A 127 -0.54 16.33 -4.79
CA GLY A 127 0.67 17.13 -4.64
C GLY A 127 1.91 16.30 -4.35
N HIS A 128 2.97 16.97 -3.94
CA HIS A 128 4.22 16.36 -3.50
C HIS A 128 4.55 16.81 -2.09
N THR A 129 5.24 15.97 -1.32
CA THR A 129 5.78 16.37 -0.02
C THR A 129 6.83 17.47 -0.17
N ALA A 130 6.96 18.34 0.84
CA ALA A 130 7.99 19.38 0.84
C ALA A 130 9.41 18.78 0.94
N ASN A 131 9.58 17.78 1.82
CA ASN A 131 10.84 17.11 2.05
C ASN A 131 11.01 15.89 1.12
N PRO A 132 12.25 15.57 0.72
CA PRO A 132 12.55 14.31 0.07
C PRO A 132 12.53 13.15 1.06
N TYR A 133 12.27 11.96 0.54
CA TYR A 133 12.25 10.68 1.25
C TYR A 133 12.92 9.61 0.40
N LEU A 134 13.30 8.51 1.04
CA LEU A 134 13.60 7.27 0.33
C LEU A 134 12.28 6.52 0.06
N ILE A 135 12.01 6.25 -1.20
CA ILE A 135 10.78 5.64 -1.70
C ILE A 135 11.14 4.28 -2.28
N LEU A 136 10.54 3.21 -1.74
CA LEU A 136 10.63 1.87 -2.29
C LEU A 136 9.28 1.51 -2.93
N ARG A 137 9.29 1.29 -4.25
CA ARG A 137 8.14 0.81 -5.02
C ARG A 137 8.24 -0.68 -5.21
N MET A 138 7.16 -1.37 -4.92
CA MET A 138 7.14 -2.82 -4.84
C MET A 138 5.92 -3.38 -5.56
N GLU A 139 6.07 -4.58 -6.10
CA GLU A 139 4.99 -5.39 -6.65
C GLU A 139 4.81 -6.61 -5.75
N LEU A 140 3.57 -6.84 -5.31
CA LEU A 140 3.15 -8.03 -4.57
C LEU A 140 2.23 -8.87 -5.45
N THR A 141 2.68 -10.07 -5.79
CA THR A 141 1.93 -11.01 -6.63
C THR A 141 1.43 -12.19 -5.80
N ASN A 142 0.14 -12.48 -5.89
CA ASN A 142 -0.42 -13.70 -5.30
C ASN A 142 -0.07 -14.91 -6.16
N ARG A 143 0.73 -15.82 -5.62
CA ARG A 143 1.16 -17.05 -6.29
C ARG A 143 0.26 -18.25 -6.00
N SER A 144 -0.71 -18.09 -5.11
CA SER A 144 -1.68 -19.14 -4.83
C SER A 144 -2.44 -19.49 -6.10
N GLY A 145 -2.60 -20.78 -6.39
CA GLY A 145 -3.26 -21.22 -7.62
C GLY A 145 -4.77 -20.99 -7.63
N ASP A 146 -5.40 -21.00 -6.46
CA ASP A 146 -6.86 -21.02 -6.29
C ASP A 146 -7.38 -20.13 -5.14
N LYS A 147 -6.49 -19.57 -4.30
CA LYS A 147 -6.86 -18.78 -3.13
C LYS A 147 -6.57 -17.31 -3.32
N SER A 148 -7.54 -16.47 -2.97
CA SER A 148 -7.29 -15.04 -2.84
C SER A 148 -6.48 -14.75 -1.58
N LEU A 149 -5.55 -13.81 -1.66
CA LEU A 149 -4.67 -13.42 -0.57
C LEU A 149 -5.23 -12.17 0.11
N SER A 150 -5.59 -12.25 1.39
CA SER A 150 -5.94 -11.06 2.17
C SER A 150 -4.66 -10.28 2.48
N TYR A 151 -4.60 -9.01 2.11
CA TYR A 151 -3.41 -8.17 2.29
C TYR A 151 -3.70 -6.97 3.18
N ARG A 152 -2.79 -6.69 4.10
CA ARG A 152 -2.72 -5.48 4.91
C ARG A 152 -1.38 -4.81 4.63
N SER A 153 -1.42 -3.51 4.31
CA SER A 153 -0.22 -2.79 3.93
C SER A 153 0.82 -2.77 5.05
N TRP A 154 2.06 -3.00 4.65
CA TRP A 154 3.25 -2.80 5.46
C TRP A 154 3.33 -1.36 6.01
N SER A 155 2.77 -0.36 5.32
CA SER A 155 2.72 1.02 5.83
C SER A 155 1.95 1.19 7.15
N LEU A 156 1.08 0.24 7.49
CA LEU A 156 0.28 0.23 8.72
C LEU A 156 0.90 -0.60 9.85
N SER A 157 1.96 -1.36 9.56
CA SER A 157 2.62 -2.25 10.52
C SER A 157 3.61 -1.53 11.45
N GLY A 158 3.90 -0.25 11.21
CA GLY A 158 4.75 0.57 12.07
C GLY A 158 6.16 -0.02 12.24
N ASP A 159 6.58 -0.23 13.49
CA ASP A 159 7.96 -0.59 13.85
C ASP A 159 8.38 -2.02 13.45
N GLU A 160 7.48 -2.83 12.90
CA GLU A 160 7.79 -4.19 12.42
C GLU A 160 8.68 -4.20 11.18
N ILE A 161 8.70 -3.11 10.40
CA ILE A 161 9.52 -3.02 9.19
C ILE A 161 10.89 -2.46 9.53
N ALA A 162 11.92 -3.22 9.18
CA ALA A 162 13.30 -2.82 9.36
C ALA A 162 13.94 -2.55 8.00
N LEU A 163 14.23 -1.28 7.72
CA LEU A 163 15.17 -0.88 6.68
C LEU A 163 16.47 -0.45 7.35
N VAL A 164 17.55 -1.18 7.11
CA VAL A 164 18.84 -0.99 7.80
C VAL A 164 19.95 -0.81 6.78
N GLN A 165 20.79 0.20 6.99
CA GLN A 165 21.99 0.42 6.20
C GLN A 165 23.09 -0.60 6.55
N GLN A 166 24.10 -0.74 5.69
CA GLN A 166 25.19 -1.68 5.89
C GLN A 166 25.94 -1.54 7.22
N ASP A 167 26.00 -0.33 7.78
CA ASP A 167 26.64 0.00 9.06
C ASP A 167 25.73 -0.23 10.28
N GLY A 168 24.49 -0.68 10.08
CA GLY A 168 23.52 -0.91 11.12
C GLY A 168 22.60 0.27 11.41
N GLU A 169 22.74 1.41 10.73
CA GLU A 169 21.83 2.54 10.90
C GLU A 169 20.43 2.18 10.38
N ARG A 170 19.42 2.29 11.24
CA ARG A 170 18.02 2.03 10.87
C ARG A 170 17.40 3.28 10.27
N LEU A 171 16.80 3.14 9.08
CA LEU A 171 15.96 4.15 8.46
C LEU A 171 14.51 3.98 8.94
N ASN A 172 13.94 5.05 9.49
CA ASN A 172 12.59 5.03 10.02
C ASN A 172 11.56 5.12 8.90
N GLN A 173 10.53 4.28 8.96
CA GLN A 173 9.40 4.38 8.04
C GLN A 173 8.62 5.68 8.33
N LYS A 174 8.28 6.43 7.28
CA LYS A 174 7.50 7.65 7.38
C LYS A 174 6.03 7.40 7.08
N ILE A 175 5.18 7.62 8.09
CA ILE A 175 3.73 7.64 7.93
C ILE A 175 3.28 9.10 7.70
N LEU A 176 2.75 9.38 6.51
CA LEU A 176 2.26 10.70 6.10
C LEU A 176 0.80 10.89 6.54
N ARG A 177 0.58 11.24 7.81
CA ARG A 177 -0.75 11.38 8.39
C ARG A 177 -1.63 12.40 7.64
N GLY A 178 -2.89 12.03 7.42
CA GLY A 178 -3.87 12.88 6.71
C GLY A 178 -3.65 12.97 5.20
N MET A 179 -2.69 12.22 4.66
CA MET A 179 -2.38 12.15 3.24
C MET A 179 -2.32 10.68 2.81
N LYS A 180 -2.81 10.38 1.61
CA LYS A 180 -2.66 9.06 0.99
C LYS A 180 -1.48 9.11 0.03
N VAL A 181 -0.54 8.19 0.15
CA VAL A 181 0.56 8.07 -0.83
C VAL A 181 0.00 7.47 -2.12
N VAL A 182 0.28 8.09 -3.26
CA VAL A 182 -0.19 7.57 -4.56
C VAL A 182 0.49 6.23 -4.83
N GLY A 183 -0.32 5.19 -5.05
CA GLY A 183 0.14 3.81 -5.25
C GLY A 183 0.26 2.98 -3.96
N GLN A 184 0.08 3.59 -2.79
CA GLN A 184 0.03 2.85 -1.53
C GLN A 184 -1.35 2.23 -1.33
N GLN A 185 -1.37 0.94 -0.98
CA GLN A 185 -2.56 0.25 -0.53
C GLN A 185 -2.67 0.37 0.99
N THR A 186 -3.87 0.25 1.55
CA THR A 186 -4.06 0.16 3.00
C THR A 186 -4.39 -1.27 3.41
N GLN A 187 -5.33 -1.86 2.68
CA GLN A 187 -5.77 -3.25 2.83
C GLN A 187 -6.48 -3.66 1.54
N GLY A 188 -6.56 -4.96 1.28
CA GLY A 188 -7.28 -5.47 0.13
C GLY A 188 -7.25 -6.98 0.05
N THR A 189 -7.80 -7.50 -1.04
CA THR A 189 -7.71 -8.91 -1.40
C THR A 189 -7.10 -9.00 -2.78
N ILE A 190 -6.09 -9.86 -2.94
CA ILE A 190 -5.36 -10.07 -4.18
C ILE A 190 -5.81 -11.40 -4.77
N PRO A 191 -6.54 -11.43 -5.89
CA PRO A 191 -6.95 -12.68 -6.54
C PRO A 191 -5.76 -13.56 -6.94
N PRO A 192 -5.96 -14.87 -7.17
CA PRO A 192 -4.93 -15.77 -7.70
C PRO A 192 -4.29 -15.24 -8.97
N GLY A 193 -2.96 -15.12 -8.98
CA GLY A 193 -2.19 -14.65 -10.14
C GLY A 193 -2.17 -13.14 -10.35
N ASP A 194 -2.93 -12.37 -9.58
CA ASP A 194 -2.94 -10.91 -9.67
C ASP A 194 -1.76 -10.28 -8.92
N THR A 195 -1.41 -9.07 -9.34
CA THR A 195 -0.34 -8.25 -8.78
C THR A 195 -0.91 -6.91 -8.32
N ILE A 196 -0.44 -6.43 -7.17
CA ILE A 196 -0.71 -5.07 -6.69
C ILE A 196 0.59 -4.30 -6.50
N ASP A 197 0.51 -2.98 -6.64
CA ASP A 197 1.59 -2.05 -6.30
C ASP A 197 1.55 -1.72 -4.80
N GLU A 198 2.74 -1.51 -4.22
CA GLU A 198 2.91 -1.00 -2.86
C GLU A 198 4.06 0.02 -2.82
N VAL A 199 3.92 1.01 -1.93
CA VAL A 199 4.90 2.08 -1.75
C VAL A 199 5.24 2.24 -0.27
N LEU A 200 6.52 2.04 0.03
CA LEU A 200 7.08 2.30 1.36
C LEU A 200 7.92 3.56 1.32
N VAL A 201 7.74 4.41 2.33
CA VAL A 201 8.43 5.70 2.45
C VAL A 201 9.27 5.67 3.71
N PHE A 202 10.54 6.06 3.60
CA PHE A 202 11.48 6.11 4.72
C PHE A 202 12.13 7.49 4.82
N GLU A 203 12.44 7.89 6.04
CA GLU A 203 13.22 9.09 6.32
C GLU A 203 14.67 8.89 5.84
N LEU A 204 15.25 9.95 5.28
CA LEU A 204 16.65 9.96 4.89
C LEU A 204 17.53 10.32 6.10
N PRO A 205 18.76 9.81 6.17
CA PRO A 205 19.74 10.31 7.14
C PRO A 205 19.96 11.81 6.98
N GLU A 206 20.30 12.48 8.07
CA GLU A 206 20.50 13.93 8.06
C GLU A 206 21.60 14.33 7.06
N GLY A 207 21.32 15.32 6.20
CA GLY A 207 22.25 15.80 5.18
C GLY A 207 22.36 14.93 3.93
N VAL A 208 21.67 13.79 3.86
CA VAL A 208 21.64 12.96 2.64
C VAL A 208 20.60 13.50 1.65
N THR A 209 21.09 14.04 0.54
CA THR A 209 20.28 14.48 -0.59
C THR A 209 20.62 13.79 -1.91
N ASP A 210 21.76 13.09 -1.95
CA ASP A 210 22.29 12.38 -3.12
C ASP A 210 22.28 10.87 -2.84
N PRO A 211 21.73 10.03 -3.75
CA PRO A 211 21.84 8.57 -3.65
C PRO A 211 23.24 8.02 -3.40
N THR A 212 24.29 8.69 -3.87
CA THR A 212 25.68 8.20 -3.65
C THR A 212 26.12 8.28 -2.19
N ALA A 213 25.40 9.04 -1.34
CA ALA A 213 25.69 9.14 0.08
C ALA A 213 25.04 8.01 0.90
N LEU A 214 24.11 7.25 0.32
CA LEU A 214 23.53 6.08 0.96
C LEU A 214 24.50 4.89 0.93
N LYS A 215 24.43 4.07 1.98
CA LYS A 215 25.04 2.74 1.99
C LYS A 215 24.04 1.70 1.48
N ASP A 216 24.52 0.49 1.24
CA ASP A 216 23.63 -0.61 0.87
C ASP A 216 22.54 -0.82 1.91
N LEU A 217 21.35 -1.10 1.44
CA LEU A 217 20.15 -1.20 2.25
C LEU A 217 19.72 -2.65 2.39
N ARG A 218 19.24 -2.99 3.58
CA ARG A 218 18.64 -4.30 3.90
C ARG A 218 17.22 -4.06 4.38
N LEU A 219 16.25 -4.59 3.65
CA LEU A 219 14.84 -4.49 4.00
C LEU A 219 14.34 -5.84 4.48
N LYS A 220 13.67 -5.84 5.62
CA LYS A 220 12.88 -6.99 6.10
C LYS A 220 11.41 -6.63 6.15
N LEU A 221 10.57 -7.47 5.55
CA LEU A 221 9.12 -7.32 5.55
C LEU A 221 8.46 -8.55 6.15
N PRO A 222 7.55 -8.41 7.12
CA PRO A 222 6.88 -9.56 7.69
C PRO A 222 5.85 -10.15 6.71
N ALA A 223 5.78 -11.47 6.64
CA ALA A 223 4.75 -12.20 5.88
C ALA A 223 3.37 -12.13 6.55
N SER A 224 3.31 -11.68 7.82
CA SER A 224 2.07 -11.44 8.57
C SER A 224 1.15 -10.42 7.88
N ALA A 225 1.70 -9.57 7.00
CA ALA A 225 0.95 -8.66 6.14
C ALA A 225 -0.12 -9.37 5.28
N PHE A 226 0.02 -10.68 5.06
CA PHE A 226 -1.00 -11.48 4.39
C PHE A 226 -1.38 -12.76 5.15
N GLY A 227 -1.20 -12.75 6.48
CA GLY A 227 -1.64 -13.83 7.37
C GLY A 227 -0.76 -15.07 7.39
N GLU A 228 0.47 -14.99 6.87
CA GLU A 228 1.44 -16.08 6.87
C GLU A 228 2.58 -15.83 7.88
N GLU A 229 3.32 -16.88 8.20
CA GLU A 229 4.53 -16.79 9.05
C GLU A 229 5.78 -16.52 8.22
N GLY A 230 6.78 -15.88 8.83
CA GLY A 230 8.09 -15.61 8.22
C GLY A 230 8.30 -14.16 7.79
N GLU A 231 9.37 -13.94 7.02
CA GLU A 231 9.79 -12.63 6.52
C GLU A 231 10.33 -12.72 5.10
N PHE A 232 10.17 -11.65 4.33
CA PHE A 232 10.92 -11.41 3.10
C PHE A 232 12.15 -10.58 3.43
N ALA A 233 13.28 -10.95 2.84
CA ALA A 233 14.53 -10.24 3.03
C ALA A 233 15.08 -9.78 1.68
N PHE A 234 15.34 -8.48 1.58
CA PHE A 234 15.88 -7.84 0.38
C PHE A 234 17.22 -7.17 0.67
N TYR A 235 18.04 -7.10 -0.36
CA TYR A 235 19.28 -6.34 -0.35
C TYR A 235 19.28 -5.42 -1.58
N VAL A 236 19.30 -4.11 -1.32
CA VAL A 236 19.28 -3.06 -2.33
C VAL A 236 20.63 -2.34 -2.29
N PRO A 237 21.52 -2.59 -3.26
CA PRO A 237 22.77 -1.87 -3.37
C PRO A 237 22.54 -0.37 -3.51
N ALA A 238 23.41 0.45 -2.91
CA ALA A 238 23.32 1.91 -3.05
C ALA A 238 23.34 2.38 -4.52
N SER A 239 24.06 1.65 -5.39
CA SER A 239 24.13 1.88 -6.84
C SER A 239 22.78 1.75 -7.57
N GLN A 240 21.80 1.09 -6.96
CA GLN A 240 20.45 0.93 -7.51
C GLN A 240 19.46 1.99 -7.03
N VAL A 241 19.83 2.78 -6.02
CA VAL A 241 19.00 3.90 -5.56
C VAL A 241 19.20 5.07 -6.52
N LYS A 242 18.09 5.56 -7.10
CA LYS A 242 18.12 6.66 -8.08
C LYS A 242 17.58 7.95 -7.49
N LEU A 243 17.96 9.09 -8.06
CA LEU A 243 17.27 10.34 -7.76
C LEU A 243 15.99 10.40 -8.58
N SER A 244 14.86 10.68 -7.93
CA SER A 244 13.58 10.82 -8.61
C SER A 244 13.60 12.06 -9.50
N PRO A 245 13.00 12.02 -10.71
CA PRO A 245 13.01 13.18 -11.62
C PRO A 245 12.37 14.43 -11.02
N ASP A 246 11.45 14.28 -10.06
CA ASP A 246 10.78 15.38 -9.37
C ASP A 246 11.70 16.16 -8.42
N MET A 247 12.91 15.65 -8.17
CA MET A 247 13.96 16.33 -7.41
C MET A 247 14.93 17.13 -8.29
N GLU A 248 14.79 17.13 -9.63
CA GLU A 248 15.60 18.04 -10.43
C GLU A 248 15.29 19.47 -10.00
N PRO A 249 16.31 20.26 -9.59
CA PRO A 249 16.11 21.63 -9.15
C PRO A 249 15.42 22.36 -10.28
N ASP A 250 14.26 22.93 -9.94
CA ASP A 250 13.34 23.65 -10.82
C ASP A 250 14.15 24.55 -11.75
N ARG A 251 14.50 24.06 -12.95
CA ARG A 251 15.63 24.59 -13.72
C ARG A 251 15.34 26.06 -14.01
N PRO A 252 16.01 27.01 -13.33
CA PRO A 252 15.67 28.42 -13.43
C PRO A 252 16.23 28.92 -14.76
N GLY A 253 15.50 28.71 -15.85
CA GLY A 253 16.02 29.05 -17.18
C GLY A 253 15.28 28.50 -18.36
N LEU A 254 14.49 27.43 -18.21
CA LEU A 254 13.44 27.17 -19.19
C LEU A 254 12.28 28.07 -18.80
N MET A 255 12.38 29.35 -19.19
CA MET A 255 11.18 30.16 -19.41
C MET A 255 10.22 29.24 -20.16
N ARG A 256 9.17 28.75 -19.47
CA ARG A 256 8.01 28.17 -20.12
C ARG A 256 7.58 29.27 -21.08
N ARG A 257 8.00 29.18 -22.36
CA ARG A 257 7.47 30.04 -23.41
C ARG A 257 5.96 29.94 -23.20
N PRO A 258 5.27 31.05 -22.92
CA PRO A 258 3.83 31.01 -22.76
C PRO A 258 3.28 30.27 -23.97
N ALA A 259 2.41 29.28 -23.74
CA ALA A 259 1.84 28.42 -24.78
C ALA A 259 0.93 29.18 -25.78
N GLY A 260 1.08 30.50 -25.89
CA GLY A 260 0.50 31.33 -26.91
C GLY A 260 1.54 32.36 -27.32
N VAL A 261 2.09 32.22 -28.52
CA VAL A 261 2.02 33.17 -29.64
C VAL A 261 3.10 32.71 -30.65
N ASP A 262 2.81 31.66 -31.42
CA ASP A 262 3.35 31.53 -32.78
C ASP A 262 2.15 31.46 -33.73
N ALA A 263 1.36 32.54 -33.70
CA ALA A 263 0.59 32.96 -34.86
C ALA A 263 1.56 33.68 -35.81
N SER A 264 2.22 32.92 -36.68
CA SER A 264 2.77 33.45 -37.93
C SER A 264 2.91 32.34 -38.96
N ALA A 265 1.85 32.19 -39.74
CA ALA A 265 1.89 32.24 -41.20
C ALA A 265 3.14 31.62 -41.86
N SER A 266 3.17 30.30 -41.95
CA SER A 266 3.74 29.65 -43.14
C SER A 266 2.58 29.22 -44.03
N ALA A 267 2.25 30.13 -44.95
CA ALA A 267 1.49 29.81 -46.13
C ALA A 267 2.39 28.99 -47.07
N GLU A 268 2.24 27.68 -47.12
CA GLU A 268 2.70 26.94 -48.29
C GLU A 268 1.81 25.72 -48.60
N LYS A 269 1.01 25.93 -49.65
CA LYS A 269 0.68 24.97 -50.70
C LYS A 269 -0.13 23.72 -50.32
N ARG A 270 -1.45 23.92 -50.41
CA ARG A 270 -2.45 22.88 -50.64
C ARG A 270 -2.18 22.15 -51.96
N GLU A 271 -2.13 20.83 -51.91
CA GLU A 271 -2.59 19.97 -53.01
C GLU A 271 -3.81 19.15 -52.55
N PRO A 272 -4.88 19.05 -53.37
CA PRO A 272 -6.12 18.36 -53.01
C PRO A 272 -6.25 16.99 -53.69
N LYS A 273 -6.73 15.98 -52.96
CA LYS A 273 -7.42 14.74 -53.41
C LYS A 273 -7.43 13.72 -52.27
N THR A 274 -8.44 12.93 -51.91
CA THR A 274 -9.78 12.57 -52.44
C THR A 274 -10.41 11.76 -51.30
N THR A 275 -11.55 12.16 -50.72
CA THR A 275 -12.89 11.58 -50.97
C THR A 275 -13.01 10.05 -50.85
N ALA A 276 -13.51 9.58 -49.70
CA ALA A 276 -14.46 8.47 -49.52
C ALA A 276 -14.77 8.41 -48.00
N LYS A 277 -15.90 8.88 -47.47
CA LYS A 277 -17.30 8.45 -47.62
C LYS A 277 -17.55 7.00 -47.15
N ALA A 278 -18.02 6.89 -45.91
CA ALA A 278 -18.99 5.92 -45.36
C ALA A 278 -19.05 6.22 -43.85
N GLU A 279 -19.96 7.03 -43.31
CA GLU A 279 -21.42 6.86 -43.29
C GLU A 279 -21.80 5.45 -42.84
N ASN A 280 -21.87 5.25 -41.53
CA ASN A 280 -22.81 4.32 -40.91
C ASN A 280 -23.09 4.77 -39.47
N GLN A 281 -24.08 5.65 -39.33
CA GLN A 281 -24.94 5.67 -38.15
C GLN A 281 -25.79 4.39 -38.19
N PRO A 282 -26.05 3.78 -37.03
CA PRO A 282 -27.42 3.41 -36.74
C PRO A 282 -27.84 3.97 -35.38
N ASP A 283 -28.89 4.77 -35.45
CA ASP A 283 -30.12 4.62 -34.70
C ASP A 283 -30.05 4.58 -33.17
N GLU A 284 -30.59 5.66 -32.62
CA GLU A 284 -31.23 5.73 -31.32
C GLU A 284 -32.19 4.55 -31.14
N ALA A 285 -31.78 3.61 -30.29
CA ALA A 285 -32.72 2.69 -29.64
C ALA A 285 -33.13 3.34 -28.31
N ASP A 286 -34.28 4.00 -28.35
CA ASP A 286 -35.22 3.96 -27.23
C ASP A 286 -35.42 2.48 -26.86
N ASP A 287 -35.01 2.06 -25.68
CA ASP A 287 -35.53 0.84 -25.05
C ASP A 287 -35.37 0.93 -23.53
N GLU A 288 -36.47 1.35 -22.92
CA GLU A 288 -37.09 0.74 -21.75
C GLU A 288 -36.16 0.47 -20.54
N ALA A 289 -36.29 1.35 -19.55
CA ALA A 289 -35.93 1.07 -18.17
C ALA A 289 -36.58 -0.25 -17.74
N ILE A 290 -35.78 -1.32 -17.71
CA ILE A 290 -36.19 -2.63 -17.26
C ILE A 290 -36.64 -2.46 -15.79
N PRO A 291 -37.91 -2.73 -15.44
CA PRO A 291 -38.33 -2.68 -14.05
C PRO A 291 -37.56 -3.76 -13.29
N ILE A 292 -36.78 -3.35 -12.28
CA ILE A 292 -36.08 -4.27 -11.38
C ILE A 292 -37.15 -5.04 -10.60
N PRO A 293 -37.35 -6.34 -10.84
CA PRO A 293 -38.33 -7.11 -10.11
C PRO A 293 -37.81 -7.30 -8.67
N GLY A 294 -38.49 -6.69 -7.70
CA GLY A 294 -38.16 -6.82 -6.27
C GLY A 294 -37.82 -5.54 -5.52
N LEU A 295 -37.86 -4.35 -6.15
CA LEU A 295 -38.09 -3.10 -5.41
C LEU A 295 -39.60 -2.93 -5.25
N GLU A 296 -40.17 -3.69 -4.33
CA GLU A 296 -41.45 -3.32 -3.75
C GLU A 296 -41.22 -2.02 -2.97
N ASP A 297 -42.14 -1.07 -3.11
CA ASP A 297 -42.17 0.18 -2.37
C ASP A 297 -42.26 -0.11 -0.87
N ASP A 298 -41.12 -0.40 -0.23
CA ASP A 298 -41.01 -0.42 1.21
C ASP A 298 -41.33 1.01 1.68
N GLU A 299 -42.48 1.14 2.33
CA GLU A 299 -42.88 2.36 3.02
C GLU A 299 -41.67 2.91 3.78
N PRO A 300 -41.40 4.23 3.72
CA PRO A 300 -40.28 4.81 4.41
C PRO A 300 -40.38 4.41 5.88
N ALA A 301 -39.49 3.50 6.30
CA ALA A 301 -39.40 3.07 7.67
C ALA A 301 -39.34 4.35 8.50
N ASP A 302 -40.29 4.49 9.43
CA ASP A 302 -40.40 5.58 10.39
C ASP A 302 -39.05 5.70 11.09
N LEU A 303 -38.17 6.53 10.52
CA LEU A 303 -36.87 6.87 11.07
C LEU A 303 -37.23 7.62 12.34
N GLY A 304 -37.17 6.90 13.45
CA GLY A 304 -37.51 7.39 14.78
C GLY A 304 -36.91 8.76 15.09
N PRO A 305 -37.36 9.39 16.18
CA PRO A 305 -37.16 10.81 16.47
C PRO A 305 -35.74 11.24 16.13
N GLY A 306 -35.64 12.21 15.21
CA GLY A 306 -34.39 12.66 14.65
C GLY A 306 -33.36 12.97 15.74
N PHE A 307 -32.10 12.65 15.45
CA PHE A 307 -30.92 12.83 16.31
C PHE A 307 -30.73 14.26 16.88
N SER A 308 -31.60 15.20 16.51
CA SER A 308 -31.64 16.60 16.93
C SER A 308 -32.31 16.85 18.29
N ASP A 309 -33.04 15.88 18.86
CA ASP A 309 -33.87 16.12 20.05
C ASP A 309 -33.25 15.65 21.38
N ASP A 310 -32.02 15.10 21.37
CA ASP A 310 -31.33 14.71 22.61
C ASP A 310 -30.45 15.88 23.14
N PRO A 311 -30.89 16.59 24.20
CA PRO A 311 -30.16 17.72 24.76
C PRO A 311 -28.81 17.31 25.39
N GLU A 312 -28.63 16.04 25.78
CA GLU A 312 -27.36 15.58 26.34
C GLU A 312 -26.30 15.41 25.26
N LEU A 313 -26.68 14.88 24.09
CA LEU A 313 -25.78 14.77 22.94
C LEU A 313 -25.32 16.14 22.46
N MET A 314 -26.20 17.14 22.43
CA MET A 314 -25.83 18.51 22.07
C MET A 314 -24.81 19.11 23.05
N LYS A 315 -25.01 18.88 24.35
CA LYS A 315 -24.11 19.35 25.40
C LYS A 315 -22.74 18.66 25.33
N ARG A 316 -22.71 17.37 24.99
CA ARG A 316 -21.49 16.59 24.83
C ARG A 316 -20.68 17.04 23.61
N PHE A 317 -21.36 17.36 22.51
CA PHE A 317 -20.74 17.91 21.31
C PHE A 317 -20.10 19.28 21.58
N GLU A 318 -20.80 20.17 22.30
CA GLU A 318 -20.26 21.49 22.68
C GLU A 318 -19.03 21.38 23.60
N GLN A 319 -19.02 20.39 24.50
CA GLN A 319 -17.89 20.13 25.40
C GLN A 319 -16.65 19.64 24.64
N ILE A 320 -16.82 18.72 23.68
CA ILE A 320 -15.73 18.23 22.81
C ILE A 320 -15.13 19.39 22.01
N GLN A 321 -15.97 20.27 21.48
CA GLN A 321 -15.54 21.40 20.67
C GLN A 321 -14.76 22.44 21.51
N GLN A 322 -15.18 22.71 22.75
CA GLN A 322 -14.42 23.55 23.69
C GLN A 322 -13.04 22.98 24.05
N GLU A 323 -12.95 21.66 24.22
CA GLU A 323 -11.69 21.01 24.55
C GLU A 323 -10.71 21.05 23.37
N GLU A 324 -11.21 20.89 22.14
CA GLU A 324 -10.42 21.01 20.92
C GLU A 324 -9.92 22.44 20.69
N ASP A 325 -10.76 23.46 20.90
CA ASP A 325 -10.35 24.87 20.80
C ASP A 325 -9.28 25.23 21.86
N ARG A 326 -9.41 24.71 23.09
CA ARG A 326 -8.42 24.88 24.15
C ARG A 326 -7.09 24.21 23.79
N ARG A 327 -7.14 23.02 23.19
CA ARG A 327 -5.96 22.25 22.78
C ARG A 327 -5.23 22.89 21.60
N THR A 328 -5.97 23.54 20.69
CA THR A 328 -5.41 24.20 19.50
C THR A 328 -5.00 25.65 19.73
N GLY A 329 -5.28 26.22 20.92
CA GLY A 329 -4.98 27.62 21.24
C GLY A 329 -5.79 28.63 20.43
N ARG A 330 -6.91 28.18 19.83
CA ARG A 330 -7.76 29.01 18.99
C ARG A 330 -8.69 29.83 19.87
N ALA A 331 -8.58 31.15 19.82
CA ALA A 331 -9.47 32.02 20.58
C ALA A 331 -10.93 31.78 20.15
N PRO A 332 -11.89 31.65 21.09
CA PRO A 332 -13.28 31.35 20.78
C PRO A 332 -13.84 32.44 19.84
N ARG A 333 -14.47 32.01 18.73
CA ARG A 333 -15.13 32.91 17.79
C ARG A 333 -16.28 33.60 18.52
N SER A 334 -16.09 34.88 18.86
CA SER A 334 -17.15 35.69 19.45
C SER A 334 -18.33 35.77 18.49
N THR A 335 -19.48 35.25 18.92
CA THR A 335 -20.73 35.37 18.18
C THR A 335 -21.09 36.84 18.03
N PRO A 336 -21.50 37.29 16.83
CA PRO A 336 -21.81 38.69 16.59
C PRO A 336 -23.01 39.10 17.46
N ARG A 337 -22.76 40.04 18.37
CA ARG A 337 -23.78 40.70 19.19
C ARG A 337 -24.84 41.30 18.25
N ARG A 338 -26.03 40.69 18.18
CA ARG A 338 -27.22 41.34 17.62
C ARG A 338 -27.45 42.62 18.41
N ARG A 339 -27.32 43.77 17.75
CA ARG A 339 -27.77 45.04 18.30
C ARG A 339 -29.30 45.06 18.34
N PRO A 340 -29.89 45.64 19.40
CA PRO A 340 -31.34 45.76 19.54
C PRO A 340 -31.96 46.67 18.48
#